data_AF-A0A958IAE9-F1
#
_entry.id   AF-A0A958IAE9-F1
#
_cell.length_a   1.000
_cell.length_b   1.000
_cell.length_c   1.000
_cell.angle_alpha   90.00
_cell.angle_beta   90.00
_cell.angle_gamma   90.00
#
_symmetry.space_group_name_H-M   'P 1'
#
loop_
_entity.id
_entity.type
_entity.pdbx_description
1 polymer ?
#
loop_
_entity_poly.entity_id
_entity_poly.type
_entity_poly.pdbx_seq_one_letter_code
_entity_poly.pdbx_strand_id
1 'polypeptide(L)'
;IAVVSYPILVGMMLLTEEFILVIYGDAWTATITPLRIMCLAGIFVSFDPLLSSVLTSAGFVKYSAYRQIFEVALLAVACYIGSFWGITGVAWATVVLSVAVVLIMMQLLKKMSRIGWRDYLQPQTGALIAGTVMSIVVLLARWLWQRFLPYEPFSGLFVLTGLGALTYTGTLLQLNFPELADIKTEIREGAAKVLGKLAGKGRRGKEGDPE
;
A
#
# COMPACT_ATOMS: atom_id res chain seq x y z
N ILE A 1 0.85 -6.31 -5.98
CA ILE A 1 1.22 -5.55 -4.76
C ILE A 1 0.34 -4.31 -4.60
N ALA A 2 0.31 -3.38 -5.55
CA ALA A 2 -0.51 -2.15 -5.46
C ALA A 2 -1.99 -2.41 -5.13
N VAL A 3 -2.60 -3.42 -5.74
CA VAL A 3 -4.00 -3.84 -5.49
C VAL A 3 -4.28 -4.28 -4.04
N VAL A 4 -3.26 -4.60 -3.24
CA VAL A 4 -3.44 -4.99 -1.83
C VAL A 4 -2.96 -3.90 -0.89
N SER A 5 -1.84 -3.24 -1.23
CA SER A 5 -1.23 -2.22 -0.36
C SER A 5 -2.07 -0.94 -0.28
N TYR A 6 -2.62 -0.48 -1.41
CA TYR A 6 -3.38 0.77 -1.48
C TYR A 6 -4.65 0.80 -0.62
N PRO A 7 -5.57 -0.19 -0.70
CA PRO A 7 -6.78 -0.17 0.13
C PRO A 7 -6.46 -0.21 1.63
N ILE A 8 -5.41 -0.92 2.01
CA ILE A 8 -4.97 -1.01 3.41
C ILE A 8 -4.46 0.35 3.86
N LEU A 9 -3.60 1.00 3.06
CA LEU A 9 -3.05 2.32 3.40
C LEU A 9 -4.13 3.40 3.43
N VAL A 10 -5.04 3.41 2.47
CA VAL A 10 -6.17 4.34 2.38
C VAL A 10 -7.17 4.10 3.53
N GLY A 11 -7.53 2.84 3.78
CA GLY A 11 -8.41 2.46 4.88
C GLY A 11 -7.82 2.87 6.23
N MET A 12 -6.53 2.58 6.46
CA MET A 12 -5.83 2.99 7.68
C MET A 12 -5.77 4.52 7.82
N MET A 13 -5.55 5.26 6.74
CA MET A 13 -5.53 6.73 6.75
C MET A 13 -6.89 7.33 7.14
N LEU A 14 -7.99 6.73 6.66
CA LEU A 14 -9.35 7.19 6.95
C LEU A 14 -9.78 6.83 8.37
N LEU A 15 -9.41 5.62 8.83
CA LEU A 15 -9.74 5.08 10.14
C LEU A 15 -8.75 5.49 11.23
N THR A 16 -7.74 6.31 10.92
CA THR A 16 -6.63 6.59 11.84
C THR A 16 -7.08 7.12 13.19
N GLU A 17 -8.10 7.98 13.17
CA GLU A 17 -8.61 8.65 14.37
C GLU A 17 -9.39 7.67 15.24
N GLU A 18 -10.29 6.91 14.64
CA GLU A 18 -11.05 5.84 15.26
C GLU A 18 -10.10 4.77 15.83
N PHE A 19 -9.07 4.38 15.08
CA PHE A 19 -8.08 3.37 15.46
C PHE A 19 -7.28 3.80 16.69
N ILE A 20 -6.78 5.05 16.70
CA ILE A 20 -6.03 5.56 17.84
C ILE A 20 -6.92 5.72 19.06
N LEU A 21 -8.13 6.27 18.90
CA LEU A 21 -9.06 6.46 20.02
C LEU A 21 -9.51 5.14 20.63
N VAL A 22 -9.74 4.11 19.82
CA VAL A 22 -10.19 2.79 20.31
C VAL A 22 -9.05 2.00 20.97
N ILE A 23 -7.84 2.04 20.43
CA ILE A 23 -6.73 1.21 20.93
C ILE A 23 -5.92 1.92 22.01
N TYR A 24 -5.63 3.20 21.81
CA TYR A 24 -4.72 3.97 22.65
C TYR A 24 -5.44 5.02 23.53
N GLY A 25 -6.65 5.44 23.13
CA GLY A 25 -7.43 6.45 23.85
C GLY A 25 -7.01 7.90 23.57
N ASP A 26 -7.67 8.85 24.24
CA ASP A 26 -7.56 10.29 23.96
C ASP A 26 -6.15 10.87 24.15
N ALA A 27 -5.33 10.27 25.01
CA ALA A 27 -3.97 10.71 25.31
C ALA A 27 -3.02 10.66 24.10
N TRP A 28 -3.38 9.91 23.06
CA TRP A 28 -2.55 9.66 21.88
C TRP A 28 -3.07 10.33 20.61
N THR A 29 -4.03 11.24 20.75
CA THR A 29 -4.61 12.02 19.64
C THR A 29 -3.55 12.81 18.85
N ALA A 30 -2.46 13.24 19.50
CA ALA A 30 -1.34 13.90 18.83
C ALA A 30 -0.64 13.01 17.77
N THR A 31 -0.79 11.68 17.84
CA THR A 31 -0.20 10.71 16.89
C THR A 31 -1.06 10.51 15.63
N ILE A 32 -2.31 11.00 15.62
CA ILE A 32 -3.22 10.89 14.46
C ILE A 32 -2.63 11.57 13.23
N THR A 33 -2.17 12.81 13.38
CA THR A 33 -1.64 13.59 12.25
C THR A 33 -0.39 12.95 11.63
N PRO A 34 0.64 12.56 12.41
CA PRO A 34 1.81 11.85 11.88
C PRO A 34 1.46 10.54 11.18
N LEU A 35 0.53 9.75 11.74
CA LEU A 35 0.15 8.47 11.16
C LEU A 35 -0.57 8.65 9.82
N ARG A 36 -1.46 9.65 9.70
CA ARG A 36 -2.10 10.01 8.41
C ARG A 36 -1.06 10.39 7.34
N ILE A 37 -0.07 11.19 7.71
CA ILE A 37 0.99 11.61 6.77
C ILE A 37 1.85 10.41 6.35
N MET A 38 2.15 9.49 7.28
CA MET A 38 2.89 8.27 6.97
C MET A 38 2.11 7.31 6.05
N CYS A 39 0.79 7.17 6.24
CA CYS A 39 -0.04 6.40 5.30
C CYS A 39 0.03 7.01 3.89
N LEU A 40 0.03 8.34 3.79
CA LEU A 40 0.20 9.04 2.51
C LEU A 40 1.59 8.80 1.90
N ALA A 41 2.66 8.82 2.71
CA ALA A 41 4.00 8.43 2.25
C ALA A 41 4.04 6.98 1.74
N GLY A 42 3.38 6.06 2.47
CA GLY A 42 3.30 4.64 2.12
C GLY A 42 2.65 4.39 0.75
N ILE A 43 1.71 5.24 0.34
CA ILE A 43 1.12 5.19 -1.00
C ILE A 43 2.21 5.41 -2.05
N PHE A 44 3.05 6.45 -1.89
CA PHE A 44 4.17 6.75 -2.80
C PHE A 44 5.28 5.71 -2.76
N VAL A 45 5.63 5.19 -1.58
CA VAL A 45 6.63 4.10 -1.45
C VAL A 45 6.16 2.83 -2.16
N SER A 46 4.85 2.58 -2.24
CA SER A 46 4.30 1.41 -2.94
C SER A 46 4.59 1.42 -4.46
N PHE A 47 5.01 2.56 -5.03
CA PHE A 47 5.40 2.69 -6.44
C PHE A 47 6.83 2.19 -6.71
N ASP A 48 7.71 2.23 -5.71
CA ASP A 48 9.14 1.92 -5.86
C ASP A 48 9.45 0.46 -6.27
N PRO A 49 8.76 -0.56 -5.74
CA PRO A 49 8.99 -1.95 -6.16
C PRO A 49 8.65 -2.18 -7.64
N LEU A 50 7.60 -1.53 -8.14
CA LEU A 50 7.20 -1.62 -9.55
C LEU A 50 8.29 -1.06 -10.47
N LEU A 51 8.81 0.12 -10.13
CA LEU A 51 9.92 0.75 -10.87
C LEU A 51 11.17 -0.13 -10.87
N SER A 52 11.50 -0.68 -9.71
CA SER A 52 12.69 -1.53 -9.53
C SER A 52 12.59 -2.83 -10.31
N SER A 53 11.39 -3.42 -10.40
CA SER A 53 11.12 -4.61 -11.22
C SER A 53 11.32 -4.32 -12.70
N VAL A 54 10.74 -3.23 -13.22
CA VAL A 54 10.88 -2.82 -14.63
C VAL A 54 12.35 -2.55 -14.99
N LEU A 55 13.08 -1.87 -14.10
CA LEU A 55 14.49 -1.53 -14.31
C LEU A 55 15.40 -2.76 -14.31
N THR A 56 15.08 -3.74 -13.45
CA THR A 56 15.78 -5.02 -13.36
C THR A 56 15.53 -5.87 -14.60
N SER A 57 14.29 -5.93 -15.09
CA SER A 57 13.94 -6.60 -16.34
C SER A 57 14.62 -5.98 -17.56
N ALA A 58 14.90 -4.68 -17.54
CA ALA A 58 15.65 -3.98 -18.59
C ALA A 58 17.18 -4.19 -18.53
N GLY A 59 17.70 -4.96 -17.57
CA GLY A 59 19.13 -5.30 -17.46
C GLY A 59 20.00 -4.30 -16.69
N PHE A 60 19.42 -3.29 -16.05
CA PHE A 60 20.14 -2.21 -15.37
C PHE A 60 20.35 -2.44 -13.85
N VAL A 61 20.61 -3.69 -13.45
CA VAL A 61 20.72 -4.10 -12.04
C VAL A 61 21.77 -3.30 -11.26
N LYS A 62 22.89 -2.93 -11.90
CA LYS A 62 23.97 -2.16 -11.27
C LYS A 62 23.54 -0.76 -10.81
N TYR A 63 22.60 -0.12 -11.51
CA TYR A 63 22.10 1.20 -11.14
C TYR A 63 21.11 1.15 -9.97
N SER A 64 20.50 0.00 -9.72
CA SER A 64 19.53 -0.18 -8.62
C SER A 64 20.21 -0.14 -7.25
N ALA A 65 21.41 -0.72 -7.11
CA ALA A 65 22.16 -0.70 -5.85
C ALA A 65 22.65 0.71 -5.50
N TYR A 66 23.21 1.44 -6.47
CA TYR A 66 23.67 2.82 -6.25
C TYR A 66 22.49 3.75 -5.92
N ARG A 67 21.33 3.51 -6.55
CA ARG A 67 20.07 4.18 -6.20
C ARG A 67 19.66 3.91 -4.75
N GLN A 68 19.66 2.65 -4.31
CA GLN A 68 19.25 2.31 -2.95
C GLN A 68 20.09 3.04 -1.90
N ILE A 69 21.41 3.14 -2.15
CA ILE A 69 22.33 3.89 -1.28
C ILE A 69 21.98 5.38 -1.28
N PHE A 70 21.73 5.97 -2.45
CA PHE A 70 21.34 7.37 -2.58
C PHE A 70 20.01 7.68 -1.88
N GLU A 71 19.03 6.78 -2.01
CA GLU A 71 17.73 6.89 -1.35
C GLU A 71 17.85 6.84 0.17
N VAL A 72 18.64 5.91 0.71
CA VAL A 72 18.90 5.81 2.16
C VAL A 72 19.63 7.06 2.67
N ALA A 73 20.60 7.58 1.91
CA ALA A 73 21.31 8.80 2.27
C ALA A 73 20.37 10.03 2.29
N LEU A 74 19.53 10.17 1.26
CA LEU A 74 18.51 11.21 1.22
C LEU A 74 17.49 11.07 2.36
N LEU A 75 17.07 9.85 2.69
CA LEU A 75 16.19 9.58 3.83
C LEU A 75 16.82 10.01 5.15
N ALA A 76 18.09 9.70 5.37
CA ALA A 76 18.79 10.14 6.57
C ALA A 76 18.83 11.67 6.69
N VAL A 77 19.11 12.37 5.58
CA VAL A 77 19.12 13.84 5.54
C VAL A 77 17.71 14.41 5.76
N ALA A 78 16.70 13.84 5.08
CA ALA A 78 15.31 14.24 5.21
C ALA A 78 14.80 14.05 6.64
N CYS A 79 15.11 12.92 7.28
CA CYS A 79 14.77 12.65 8.67
C CYS A 79 15.49 13.60 9.63
N TYR A 80 16.78 13.89 9.39
CA TYR A 80 17.54 14.84 10.19
C TYR A 80 16.93 16.23 10.14
N ILE A 81 16.63 16.73 8.93
CA ILE A 81 15.94 18.02 8.73
C ILE A 81 14.56 17.98 9.37
N GLY A 82 13.76 16.94 9.11
CA GLY A 82 12.42 16.79 9.65
C GLY A 82 12.37 16.77 11.18
N SER A 83 13.43 16.27 11.83
CA SER A 83 13.52 16.21 13.29
C SER A 83 13.46 17.58 13.98
N PHE A 84 13.85 18.67 13.29
CA PHE A 84 13.74 20.03 13.81
C PHE A 84 12.30 20.52 14.00
N TRP A 85 11.33 19.92 13.30
CA TRP A 85 9.90 20.20 13.42
C TRP A 85 9.16 19.06 14.15
N GLY A 86 9.88 18.21 14.86
CA GLY A 86 9.34 17.04 15.56
C GLY A 86 8.87 15.93 14.62
N ILE A 87 8.04 15.02 15.16
CA ILE A 87 7.58 13.82 14.44
C ILE A 87 6.78 14.16 13.17
N THR A 88 6.00 15.23 13.18
CA THR A 88 5.22 15.68 12.01
C THR A 88 6.14 16.15 10.88
N GLY A 89 7.25 16.81 11.22
CA GLY A 89 8.25 17.23 10.24
C GLY A 89 8.95 16.05 9.57
N VAL A 90 9.30 15.03 10.34
CA VAL A 90 9.85 13.77 9.80
C VAL A 90 8.85 13.11 8.84
N ALA A 91 7.57 13.06 9.19
CA ALA A 91 6.54 12.49 8.31
C ALA A 91 6.44 13.23 6.97
N TRP A 92 6.43 14.56 6.97
CA TRP A 92 6.44 15.33 5.73
C TRP A 92 7.73 15.14 4.93
N ALA A 93 8.87 15.06 5.60
CA ALA A 93 10.16 14.81 4.94
C ALA A 93 10.15 13.46 4.21
N THR A 94 9.54 12.42 4.79
CA THR A 94 9.39 11.12 4.10
C THR A 94 8.49 11.21 2.88
N VAL A 95 7.38 11.96 2.92
CA VAL A 95 6.51 12.16 1.75
C VAL A 95 7.26 12.86 0.62
N VAL A 96 7.96 13.96 0.93
CA VAL A 96 8.73 14.72 -0.06
C VAL A 96 9.80 13.85 -0.69
N LEU A 97 10.47 13.03 0.12
CA LEU A 97 11.45 12.08 -0.39
C LEU A 97 10.82 11.06 -1.33
N SER A 98 9.73 10.40 -0.92
CA SER A 98 9.07 9.38 -1.76
C SER A 98 8.64 9.97 -3.10
N VAL A 99 8.11 11.19 -3.10
CA VAL A 99 7.78 11.92 -4.35
C VAL A 99 9.03 12.19 -5.19
N ALA A 100 10.11 12.68 -4.58
CA ALA A 100 11.36 12.95 -5.28
C ALA A 100 11.97 11.69 -5.90
N VAL A 101 11.96 10.56 -5.19
CA VAL A 101 12.46 9.26 -5.67
C VAL A 101 11.65 8.79 -6.88
N VAL A 102 10.32 8.84 -6.80
CA VAL A 102 9.44 8.48 -7.92
C VAL A 102 9.71 9.36 -9.14
N LEU A 103 9.88 10.68 -8.95
CA LEU A 103 10.17 11.60 -10.06
C LEU A 103 11.54 11.32 -10.71
N ILE A 104 12.59 11.11 -9.92
CA ILE A 104 13.93 10.78 -10.43
C ILE A 104 13.88 9.47 -11.21
N MET A 105 13.21 8.45 -10.65
CA MET A 105 13.01 7.16 -11.29
C MET A 105 12.28 7.28 -12.62
N MET A 106 11.22 8.08 -12.67
CA MET A 106 10.44 8.32 -13.89
C MET A 106 11.27 8.98 -14.99
N GLN A 107 12.14 9.94 -14.62
CA GLN A 107 13.06 10.57 -15.57
C GLN A 107 14.11 9.58 -16.10
N LEU A 108 14.65 8.72 -15.22
CA LEU A 108 15.60 7.69 -15.61
C LEU A 108 14.96 6.66 -16.55
N LEU A 109 13.73 6.24 -16.24
CA LEU A 109 12.94 5.32 -17.06
C LEU A 109 12.77 5.90 -18.47
N LYS A 110 12.29 7.14 -18.59
CA LYS A 110 12.09 7.83 -19.88
C LYS A 110 13.38 7.94 -20.70
N LYS A 111 14.53 8.10 -20.05
CA LYS A 111 15.83 8.26 -20.71
C LYS A 111 16.43 6.92 -21.17
N MET A 112 16.22 5.85 -20.41
CA MET A 112 16.85 4.53 -20.65
C MET A 112 15.97 3.56 -21.42
N SER A 113 14.66 3.62 -21.20
CA SER A 113 13.68 2.74 -21.83
C SER A 113 12.60 3.63 -22.43
N ARG A 114 12.28 3.52 -23.72
CA ARG A 114 11.27 4.37 -24.41
C ARG A 114 9.83 4.18 -23.89
N ILE A 115 9.66 3.64 -22.67
CA ILE A 115 8.39 3.44 -21.97
C ILE A 115 7.85 4.80 -21.55
N GLY A 116 6.62 5.09 -21.98
CA GLY A 116 5.97 6.37 -21.70
C GLY A 116 5.37 6.42 -20.29
N TRP A 117 5.01 7.62 -19.83
CA TRP A 117 4.32 7.83 -18.55
C TRP A 117 3.00 7.06 -18.45
N ARG A 118 2.39 6.78 -19.61
CA ARG A 118 1.13 6.05 -19.75
C ARG A 118 1.28 4.56 -19.39
N ASP A 119 2.33 3.91 -19.86
CA ASP A 119 2.56 2.48 -19.59
C ASP A 119 2.88 2.23 -18.10
N TYR A 120 3.43 3.24 -17.43
CA TYR A 120 3.70 3.20 -16.00
C TYR A 120 2.45 3.44 -15.14
N LEU A 121 1.61 4.41 -15.53
CA LEU A 121 0.41 4.77 -14.78
C LEU A 121 -0.78 3.84 -15.09
N GLN A 122 -0.85 3.25 -16.27
CA GLN A 122 -1.97 2.41 -16.70
C GLN A 122 -2.25 1.26 -15.71
N PRO A 123 -1.25 0.49 -15.24
CA PRO A 123 -1.47 -0.58 -14.25
C PRO A 123 -1.82 -0.08 -12.84
N GLN A 124 -1.62 1.20 -12.55
CA GLN A 124 -1.88 1.81 -11.25
C GLN A 124 -3.21 2.57 -11.22
N THR A 125 -3.72 2.97 -12.38
CA THR A 125 -4.99 3.69 -12.48
C THR A 125 -6.15 2.89 -11.90
N GLY A 126 -6.19 1.56 -12.08
CA GLY A 126 -7.20 0.69 -11.48
C GLY A 126 -7.21 0.76 -9.96
N ALA A 127 -6.03 0.62 -9.33
CA ALA A 127 -5.88 0.69 -7.87
C ALA A 127 -6.17 2.10 -7.32
N LEU A 128 -5.75 3.15 -8.02
CA LEU A 128 -6.01 4.54 -7.64
C LEU A 128 -7.50 4.87 -7.72
N ILE A 129 -8.19 4.44 -8.79
CA ILE A 129 -9.64 4.65 -8.94
C ILE A 129 -10.39 3.91 -7.84
N ALA A 130 -10.07 2.63 -7.61
CA ALA A 130 -10.70 1.84 -6.55
C ALA A 130 -10.46 2.44 -5.15
N GLY A 131 -9.25 2.91 -4.86
CA GLY A 131 -8.94 3.59 -3.60
C GLY A 131 -9.68 4.92 -3.44
N THR A 132 -9.83 5.68 -4.52
CA THR A 132 -10.57 6.96 -4.52
C THR A 132 -12.06 6.72 -4.28
N VAL A 133 -12.66 5.73 -4.97
CA VAL A 133 -14.07 5.36 -4.78
C VAL A 133 -14.30 4.87 -3.34
N MET A 134 -13.43 4.00 -2.83
CA MET A 134 -13.49 3.55 -1.42
C MET A 134 -13.43 4.75 -0.46
N SER A 135 -12.53 5.70 -0.70
CA SER A 135 -12.40 6.91 0.13
C SER A 135 -13.67 7.75 0.15
N ILE A 136 -14.25 7.99 -1.03
CA ILE A 136 -15.50 8.76 -1.18
C ILE A 136 -16.63 8.08 -0.42
N VAL A 137 -16.79 6.75 -0.56
CA VAL A 137 -17.88 6.03 0.10
C VAL A 137 -17.71 5.99 1.62
N VAL A 138 -16.50 5.78 2.12
CA VAL A 138 -16.21 5.79 3.56
C VAL A 138 -16.43 7.18 4.16
N LEU A 139 -16.03 8.24 3.47
CA LEU A 139 -16.26 9.62 3.92
C LEU A 139 -17.75 10.00 3.92
N LEU A 140 -18.49 9.59 2.89
CA LEU A 140 -19.96 9.77 2.83
C LEU A 140 -20.67 9.00 3.95
N ALA A 141 -20.26 7.76 4.18
CA ALA A 141 -20.80 6.95 5.27
C ALA A 141 -20.51 7.60 6.64
N ARG A 142 -19.29 8.09 6.85
CA ARG A 142 -18.91 8.81 8.09
C ARG A 142 -19.73 10.08 8.25
N TRP A 143 -19.90 10.87 7.19
CA TRP A 143 -20.69 12.11 7.23
C TRP A 143 -22.17 11.85 7.55
N LEU A 144 -22.77 10.84 6.92
CA LEU A 144 -24.14 10.41 7.23
C LEU A 144 -24.27 9.91 8.67
N TRP A 145 -23.31 9.12 9.15
CA TRP A 145 -23.35 8.57 10.50
C TRP A 145 -23.30 9.66 11.57
N GLN A 146 -22.39 10.63 11.41
CA GLN A 146 -22.27 11.79 12.29
C GLN A 146 -23.52 12.68 12.29
N ARG A 147 -24.30 12.66 11.20
CA ARG A 147 -25.53 13.46 11.08
C ARG A 147 -26.71 12.83 11.83
N PHE A 148 -26.77 11.51 11.95
CA PHE A 148 -27.95 10.79 12.45
C PHE A 148 -27.76 10.11 13.82
N LEU A 149 -26.53 9.84 14.28
CA LEU A 149 -26.27 9.12 15.53
C LEU A 149 -25.18 9.80 16.39
N PRO A 150 -25.25 9.70 17.74
CA PRO A 150 -24.13 10.08 18.60
C PRO A 150 -22.90 9.23 18.26
N TYR A 151 -21.75 9.88 18.10
CA TYR A 151 -20.54 9.28 17.58
C TYR A 151 -19.80 8.46 18.65
N GLU A 152 -19.94 7.14 18.58
CA GLU A 152 -19.18 6.19 19.41
C GLU A 152 -18.00 5.59 18.60
N PRO A 153 -16.73 5.85 19.00
CA PRO A 153 -15.54 5.47 18.22
C PRO A 153 -15.45 3.98 17.90
N PHE A 154 -15.89 3.12 18.83
CA PHE A 154 -15.84 1.67 18.69
C PHE A 154 -16.75 1.16 17.56
N SER A 155 -17.99 1.66 17.50
CA SER A 155 -18.96 1.26 16.49
C SER A 155 -18.57 1.76 15.09
N GLY A 156 -18.02 2.98 15.01
CA GLY A 156 -17.54 3.56 13.75
C GLY A 156 -16.46 2.71 13.10
N LEU A 157 -15.48 2.23 13.87
CA LEU A 157 -14.34 1.47 13.33
C LEU A 157 -14.78 0.18 12.64
N PHE A 158 -15.62 -0.64 13.28
CA PHE A 158 -16.09 -1.90 12.68
C PHE A 158 -16.95 -1.67 11.44
N VAL A 159 -17.87 -0.70 11.49
CA VAL A 159 -18.78 -0.41 10.38
C VAL A 159 -18.00 0.18 9.20
N LEU A 160 -17.13 1.16 9.43
CA LEU A 160 -16.34 1.81 8.37
C LEU A 160 -15.32 0.84 7.76
N THR A 161 -14.71 -0.04 8.56
CA THR A 161 -13.81 -1.09 8.04
C THR A 161 -14.58 -2.09 7.19
N GLY A 162 -15.74 -2.56 7.66
CA GLY A 162 -16.59 -3.48 6.90
C GLY A 162 -17.08 -2.87 5.59
N LEU A 163 -17.55 -1.62 5.63
CA LEU A 163 -18.06 -0.90 4.47
C LEU A 163 -16.94 -0.57 3.47
N GLY A 164 -15.76 -0.19 3.97
CA GLY A 164 -14.54 -0.02 3.17
C GLY A 164 -14.11 -1.31 2.47
N ALA A 165 -14.09 -2.44 3.18
CA ALA A 165 -13.74 -3.73 2.60
C ALA A 165 -14.76 -4.18 1.54
N LEU A 166 -16.05 -4.01 1.80
CA LEU A 166 -17.12 -4.35 0.86
C LEU A 166 -17.08 -3.50 -0.41
N THR A 167 -16.89 -2.19 -0.26
CA THR A 167 -16.79 -1.26 -1.40
C THR A 167 -15.54 -1.49 -2.22
N TYR A 168 -14.40 -1.75 -1.56
CA TYR A 168 -13.18 -2.10 -2.26
C TYR A 168 -13.31 -3.41 -3.05
N THR A 169 -13.85 -4.46 -2.40
CA THR A 169 -14.05 -5.76 -3.05
C THR A 169 -15.08 -5.66 -4.18
N GLY A 170 -16.17 -4.90 -3.98
CA GLY A 170 -17.21 -4.68 -4.99
C GLY A 170 -16.70 -3.89 -6.21
N THR A 171 -15.93 -2.83 -5.98
CA THR A 171 -15.31 -2.05 -7.06
C THR A 171 -14.26 -2.87 -7.82
N LEU A 172 -13.48 -3.69 -7.12
CA LEU A 172 -12.58 -4.66 -7.76
C LEU A 172 -13.32 -5.69 -8.61
N LEU A 173 -14.48 -6.18 -8.16
CA LEU A 173 -15.24 -7.16 -8.93
C LEU A 173 -15.96 -6.53 -10.15
N GLN A 174 -16.34 -5.26 -10.07
CA GLN A 174 -17.01 -4.54 -11.16
C GLN A 174 -16.01 -4.00 -12.19
N LEU A 175 -14.82 -3.61 -11.75
CA LEU A 175 -13.75 -3.15 -12.62
C LEU A 175 -13.00 -4.37 -13.16
N ASN A 176 -13.46 -4.87 -14.30
CA ASN A 176 -12.92 -6.04 -15.01
C ASN A 176 -11.53 -5.74 -15.65
N PHE A 177 -10.59 -5.24 -14.87
CA PHE A 177 -9.24 -4.93 -15.32
C PHE A 177 -8.42 -6.22 -15.52
N PRO A 178 -7.54 -6.28 -16.53
CA PRO A 178 -6.67 -7.43 -16.80
C PRO A 178 -5.76 -7.81 -15.61
N GLU A 179 -5.47 -6.86 -14.72
CA GLU A 179 -4.70 -7.07 -13.47
C GLU A 179 -5.32 -8.11 -12.52
N LEU A 180 -6.65 -8.26 -12.55
CA LEU A 180 -7.37 -9.25 -11.75
C LEU A 180 -7.22 -10.67 -12.27
N ALA A 181 -7.03 -10.82 -13.59
CA ALA A 181 -6.78 -12.13 -14.18
C ALA A 181 -5.42 -12.65 -13.72
N ASP A 182 -4.40 -11.80 -13.71
CA ASP A 182 -3.05 -12.15 -13.22
C ASP A 182 -3.02 -12.47 -11.72
N ILE A 183 -3.79 -11.73 -10.89
CA ILE A 183 -3.87 -12.03 -9.46
C ILE A 183 -4.61 -13.36 -9.21
N LYS A 184 -5.70 -13.63 -9.94
CA LYS A 184 -6.43 -14.91 -9.82
C LYS A 184 -5.57 -16.10 -10.25
N THR A 185 -4.74 -15.95 -11.28
CA THR A 185 -3.81 -17.00 -11.71
C THR A 185 -2.68 -17.19 -10.71
N GLU A 186 -2.05 -16.12 -10.21
CA GLU A 186 -1.00 -16.21 -9.17
C GLU A 186 -1.51 -16.84 -7.86
N ILE A 187 -2.69 -16.44 -7.38
CA ILE A 187 -3.27 -17.03 -6.16
C ILE A 187 -3.59 -18.51 -6.38
N ARG A 188 -4.12 -18.88 -7.56
CA ARG A 188 -4.41 -20.27 -7.91
C ARG A 188 -3.14 -21.11 -8.01
N GLU A 189 -2.08 -20.58 -8.60
CA GLU A 189 -0.77 -21.25 -8.68
C GLU A 189 -0.07 -21.34 -7.33
N GLY A 190 -0.12 -20.27 -6.53
CA GLY A 190 0.42 -20.25 -5.18
C GLY A 190 -0.28 -21.25 -4.26
N ALA A 191 -1.62 -21.28 -4.30
CA ALA A 191 -2.42 -22.25 -3.58
C ALA A 191 -2.13 -23.69 -4.06
N ALA A 192 -2.00 -23.91 -5.37
CA ALA A 192 -1.63 -25.21 -5.91
C ALA A 192 -0.23 -25.67 -5.48
N LYS A 193 0.76 -24.77 -5.42
CA LYS A 193 2.11 -25.06 -4.90
C LYS A 193 2.13 -25.38 -3.41
N VAL A 194 1.36 -24.64 -2.61
CA VAL A 194 1.27 -24.86 -1.15
C VAL A 194 0.55 -26.18 -0.87
N LEU A 195 -0.58 -26.44 -1.55
CA LEU A 195 -1.31 -27.71 -1.45
C LEU A 195 -0.46 -28.89 -1.95
N GLY A 196 0.30 -28.72 -3.02
CA GLY A 196 1.27 -29.70 -3.52
C GLY A 196 2.39 -29.99 -2.52
N LYS A 197 2.93 -28.96 -1.84
CA LYS A 197 3.92 -29.14 -0.77
C LYS A 197 3.34 -29.85 0.46
N LEU A 198 2.10 -29.54 0.85
CA LEU A 198 1.42 -30.22 1.96
C LEU A 198 1.10 -31.68 1.62
N ALA A 199 0.65 -31.96 0.39
CA ALA A 199 0.43 -33.33 -0.11
C ALA A 199 1.74 -34.13 -0.24
N GLY A 200 2.82 -33.50 -0.68
CA GLY A 200 4.15 -34.12 -0.77
C GLY A 200 4.79 -34.40 0.60
N LYS A 201 4.56 -33.52 1.59
CA LYS A 201 5.01 -33.72 2.98
C LYS A 201 4.25 -34.85 3.67
N GLY A 202 2.97 -35.06 3.33
CA GLY A 202 2.18 -36.21 3.79
C GLY A 202 2.63 -37.57 3.22
N ARG A 203 3.26 -37.60 2.03
CA ARG A 203 3.80 -38.82 1.41
C ARG A 203 5.14 -39.25 2.01
N ARG A 204 6.05 -38.31 2.28
CA ARG A 204 7.36 -38.62 2.93
C ARG A 204 7.25 -39.06 4.39
N GLY A 205 6.15 -38.73 5.09
CA GLY A 205 5.91 -39.20 6.46
C GLY A 205 5.39 -40.65 6.55
N LYS A 206 5.03 -41.28 5.42
CA LYS A 206 4.52 -42.66 5.38
C LYS A 206 5.52 -43.70 4.87
N GLU A 207 6.69 -43.28 4.40
CA GLU A 207 7.71 -44.16 3.78
C GLU A 207 8.96 -44.31 4.66
N GLY A 208 8.92 -43.77 5.88
CA GLY A 208 10.02 -43.79 6.86
C GLY A 208 9.79 -44.71 8.07
N ASP A 209 8.87 -45.67 7.97
CA ASP A 209 8.72 -46.71 8.99
C ASP A 209 8.45 -48.08 8.35
N PRO A 210 9.52 -48.81 8.00
CA PRO A 210 9.51 -50.25 8.06
C PRO A 210 10.47 -50.70 9.17
N GLU A 211 9.84 -51.24 10.23
CA GLU A 211 10.29 -52.30 11.17
C GLU A 211 11.70 -52.26 11.75
#